data_AF-A0A3M5X5T0-F1
#
_entry.id   AF-A0A3M5X5T0-F1
#
_cell.length_a   1.000
_cell.length_b   1.000
_cell.length_c   1.000
_cell.angle_alpha   90.00
_cell.angle_beta   90.00
_cell.angle_gamma   90.00
#
_symmetry.space_group_name_H-M   'P 1'
#
loop_
_entity.id
_entity.type
_entity.pdbx_description
1 polymer ?
#
loop_
_entity_poly.entity_id
_entity_poly.type
_entity_poly.pdbx_seq_one_letter_code
_entity_poly.pdbx_strand_id
1 'polypeptide(L)'
;MKYENVRHMLKTVFCSDFNLAEDVAIGIYVNSLNSSGKTDEMRYELAECLRDQNVSWRDMLVNDEYEVLDFETEQEAKDYIKRILWQPLDEKTN
;
A
#
# COMPACT_ATOMS: atom_id res chain seq x y z
N MET A 1 9.42 10.60 -6.90
CA MET A 1 8.04 10.36 -7.40
C MET A 1 7.05 10.78 -6.32
N LYS A 2 5.77 11.05 -6.61
CA LYS A 2 4.78 11.23 -5.52
C LYS A 2 4.52 9.88 -4.84
N TYR A 3 4.28 9.92 -3.52
CA TYR A 3 3.91 8.78 -2.69
C TYR A 3 5.00 7.68 -2.64
N GLU A 4 6.24 8.07 -2.31
CA GLU A 4 7.39 7.16 -2.31
C GLU A 4 7.33 6.09 -1.23
N ASN A 5 6.81 6.39 -0.03
CA ASN A 5 6.70 5.39 1.04
C ASN A 5 5.65 4.34 0.67
N VAL A 6 4.52 4.74 0.07
CA VAL A 6 3.50 3.82 -0.43
C VAL A 6 4.09 2.89 -1.47
N ARG A 7 4.74 3.44 -2.50
CA ARG A 7 5.39 2.65 -3.57
C ARG A 7 6.48 1.74 -3.04
N HIS A 8 7.29 2.23 -2.11
CA HIS A 8 8.33 1.44 -1.47
C HIS A 8 7.74 0.20 -0.79
N MET A 9 6.69 0.38 0.03
CA MET A 9 6.08 -0.76 0.73
C MET A 9 5.42 -1.76 -0.23
N LEU A 10 4.75 -1.28 -1.27
CA LEU A 10 4.19 -2.14 -2.32
C LEU A 10 5.30 -2.98 -2.97
N LYS A 11 6.40 -2.33 -3.37
CA LYS A 11 7.54 -2.99 -4.00
C LYS A 11 8.27 -3.97 -3.08
N THR A 12 8.41 -3.68 -1.79
CA THR A 12 9.27 -4.48 -0.90
C THR A 12 8.53 -5.53 -0.09
N VAL A 13 7.22 -5.39 0.11
CA VAL A 13 6.44 -6.29 0.97
C VAL A 13 5.32 -6.99 0.19
N PHE A 14 4.62 -6.26 -0.68
CA PHE A 14 3.44 -6.78 -1.38
C PHE A 14 3.73 -7.25 -2.82
N CYS A 15 4.97 -7.17 -3.29
CA CYS A 15 5.33 -7.65 -4.62
C CYS A 15 5.03 -9.15 -4.76
N SER A 16 4.42 -9.53 -5.88
CA SER A 16 4.02 -10.90 -6.20
C SER A 16 5.23 -11.85 -6.24
N ASP A 17 6.42 -11.34 -6.55
CA ASP A 17 7.69 -12.07 -6.50
C ASP A 17 7.97 -12.73 -5.15
N PHE A 18 7.49 -12.15 -4.04
CA PHE A 18 7.69 -12.71 -2.71
C PHE A 18 6.68 -13.81 -2.36
N ASN A 19 5.58 -13.92 -3.13
CA ASN A 19 4.52 -14.91 -2.96
C ASN A 19 4.04 -15.08 -1.51
N LEU A 20 3.98 -13.95 -0.77
CA LEU A 20 3.52 -13.91 0.60
C LEU A 20 2.00 -13.99 0.65
N ALA A 21 1.47 -14.71 1.63
CA ALA A 21 0.07 -14.56 1.99
C ALA A 21 -0.19 -13.12 2.44
N GLU A 22 -1.36 -12.59 2.10
CA GLU A 22 -1.66 -11.17 2.29
C GLU A 22 -1.63 -10.76 3.77
N ASP A 23 -2.16 -11.59 4.66
CA ASP A 23 -2.13 -11.39 6.11
C ASP A 23 -0.70 -11.32 6.67
N VAL A 24 0.19 -12.16 6.14
CA VAL A 24 1.62 -12.14 6.45
C VAL A 24 2.28 -10.86 5.96
N ALA A 25 1.99 -10.43 4.73
CA ALA A 25 2.49 -9.19 4.16
C ALA A 25 2.03 -7.96 4.95
N ILE A 26 0.75 -7.90 5.34
CA ILE A 26 0.19 -6.87 6.22
C ILE A 26 0.92 -6.85 7.56
N GLY A 27 1.17 -8.02 8.16
CA GLY A 27 1.92 -8.13 9.41
C GLY A 27 3.33 -7.56 9.31
N ILE A 28 4.07 -7.88 8.23
CA ILE A 28 5.41 -7.36 7.97
C ILE A 28 5.37 -5.83 7.80
N TYR A 29 4.43 -5.33 6.99
CA TYR A 29 4.22 -3.91 6.76
C TYR A 29 3.99 -3.13 8.06
N VAL A 30 3.02 -3.56 8.89
CA VAL A 30 2.69 -2.90 10.15
C VAL A 30 3.86 -2.96 11.13
N ASN A 31 4.55 -4.09 11.23
CA ASN A 31 5.73 -4.23 12.09
C ASN A 31 6.89 -3.34 11.65
N SER A 32 7.12 -3.22 10.34
CA SER A 32 8.15 -2.35 9.75
C SER A 32 7.89 -0.88 10.09
N LEU A 33 6.64 -0.43 9.96
CA LEU A 33 6.26 0.95 10.33
C LEU A 33 6.37 1.22 11.82
N ASN A 34 5.89 0.29 12.67
CA ASN A 34 6.01 0.43 14.12
C ASN A 34 7.49 0.48 14.56
N SER A 35 8.35 -0.31 13.93
CA SER A 35 9.79 -0.37 14.26
C SER A 35 10.55 0.86 13.79
N SER A 36 10.15 1.44 12.65
CA SER A 36 10.79 2.63 12.08
C SER A 36 10.25 3.95 12.62
N GLY A 37 9.09 3.94 13.30
CA GLY A 37 8.41 5.15 13.77
C GLY A 37 7.73 5.96 12.66
N LYS A 38 7.61 5.40 11.44
CA LYS A 38 7.09 6.11 10.25
C LYS A 38 5.58 5.96 10.03
N THR A 39 4.85 5.46 11.03
CA THR A 39 3.40 5.23 10.92
C THR A 39 2.64 6.49 10.55
N ASP A 40 2.95 7.64 11.18
CA ASP A 40 2.24 8.90 10.92
C ASP A 40 2.56 9.47 9.53
N GLU A 41 3.82 9.36 9.08
CA GLU A 41 4.24 9.75 7.72
C GLU A 41 3.50 8.92 6.67
N MET A 42 3.42 7.61 6.87
CA MET A 42 2.68 6.71 5.98
C MET A 42 1.18 7.03 5.95
N ARG A 43 0.56 7.27 7.12
CA ARG A 43 -0.86 7.66 7.19
C ARG A 43 -1.14 8.95 6.43
N TYR A 44 -0.29 9.97 6.62
CA TYR A 44 -0.39 11.23 5.91
C TYR A 44 -0.30 11.03 4.40
N GLU A 45 0.71 10.27 3.95
CA GLU A 45 0.95 10.02 2.54
C GLU A 45 -0.20 9.22 1.89
N LEU A 46 -0.72 8.19 2.57
CA LEU A 46 -1.89 7.44 2.11
C LEU A 46 -3.14 8.32 2.04
N ALA A 47 -3.36 9.20 3.03
CA ALA A 47 -4.51 10.08 3.05
C ALA A 47 -4.48 11.11 1.90
N GLU A 48 -3.31 11.63 1.56
CA GLU A 48 -3.10 12.48 0.38
C GLU A 48 -3.32 11.69 -0.91
N CYS A 49 -2.71 10.49 -1.01
CA CYS A 49 -2.83 9.62 -2.17
C CYS A 49 -4.30 9.25 -2.45
N LEU A 50 -5.07 8.89 -1.42
CA LEU A 50 -6.49 8.49 -1.56
C LEU A 50 -7.41 9.64 -2.00
N ARG A 51 -7.01 10.89 -1.76
CA ARG A 51 -7.72 12.11 -2.16
C ARG A 51 -7.29 12.64 -3.53
N ASP A 52 -6.13 12.25 -4.02
CA ASP A 52 -5.61 12.67 -5.32
C ASP A 52 -6.34 11.95 -6.47
N GLN A 53 -7.07 12.72 -7.28
CA GLN A 53 -7.81 12.20 -8.43
C GLN A 53 -6.93 11.87 -9.64
N ASN A 54 -5.66 12.29 -9.63
CA ASN A 54 -4.71 12.03 -10.71
C ASN A 54 -3.90 10.75 -10.49
N VAL A 55 -4.13 10.04 -9.37
CA VAL A 55 -3.48 8.76 -9.11
C VAL A 55 -4.20 7.66 -9.88
N SER A 56 -3.44 6.98 -10.73
CA SER A 56 -3.80 5.66 -11.27
C SER A 56 -3.42 4.59 -10.24
N TRP A 57 -4.42 3.94 -9.66
CA TRP A 57 -4.23 2.89 -8.66
C TRP A 57 -3.75 1.61 -9.32
N ARG A 58 -4.16 1.36 -10.56
CA ARG A 58 -3.66 0.24 -11.35
C ARG A 58 -2.16 0.39 -11.60
N ASP A 59 -1.70 1.56 -12.05
CA ASP A 59 -0.26 1.81 -12.25
C ASP A 59 0.53 1.84 -10.93
N MET A 60 -0.14 2.13 -9.81
CA MET A 60 0.47 2.05 -8.48
C MET A 60 0.77 0.61 -8.07
N LEU A 61 -0.07 -0.34 -8.49
CA LEU A 61 0.05 -1.77 -8.15
C LEU A 61 0.87 -2.54 -9.18
N VAL A 62 0.80 -2.15 -10.45
CA VAL A 62 1.46 -2.82 -11.56
C VAL A 62 2.15 -1.77 -12.43
N ASN A 63 3.48 -1.84 -12.51
CA ASN A 63 4.28 -0.97 -13.37
C ASN A 63 5.59 -1.66 -13.74
N ASP A 64 6.43 -0.98 -14.51
CA ASP A 64 7.69 -1.52 -15.00
C ASP A 64 8.70 -1.91 -13.88
N GLU A 65 8.49 -1.46 -12.64
CA GLU A 65 9.39 -1.78 -11.53
C GLU A 65 8.94 -2.94 -10.64
N TYR A 66 7.63 -3.19 -10.54
CA TYR A 66 7.07 -4.23 -9.68
C TYR A 66 5.60 -4.52 -10.04
N GLU A 67 5.16 -5.71 -9.64
CA GLU A 67 3.78 -6.16 -9.76
C GLU A 67 3.29 -6.65 -8.40
N VAL A 68 2.18 -6.10 -7.91
CA VAL A 68 1.52 -6.55 -6.68
C VAL A 68 0.34 -7.45 -7.03
N LEU A 69 -0.65 -6.88 -7.72
CA LEU A 69 -1.84 -7.57 -8.19
C LEU A 69 -2.52 -6.70 -9.27
N ASP A 70 -2.82 -7.29 -10.42
CA ASP A 70 -3.55 -6.61 -11.49
C ASP A 70 -5.07 -6.66 -11.27
N PHE A 71 -5.73 -5.56 -11.62
CA PHE A 71 -7.18 -5.36 -11.44
C PHE A 71 -7.78 -4.82 -12.73
N GLU A 72 -9.06 -5.14 -12.98
CA GLU A 72 -9.74 -4.67 -14.18
C GLU A 72 -10.11 -3.18 -14.08
N THR A 73 -10.46 -2.72 -12.86
CA THR A 73 -10.93 -1.35 -12.63
C THR A 73 -10.09 -0.57 -11.61
N GLU A 74 -10.04 0.76 -11.78
CA GLU A 74 -9.41 1.67 -10.80
C GLU A 74 -10.02 1.55 -9.40
N GLN A 75 -11.32 1.27 -9.33
CA GLN A 75 -12.02 1.17 -8.06
C GLN A 75 -11.59 -0.07 -7.29
N GLU A 76 -11.46 -1.23 -7.95
CA GLU A 76 -10.95 -2.46 -7.32
C GLU A 76 -9.50 -2.30 -6.84
N ALA A 77 -8.64 -1.72 -7.68
CA ALA A 77 -7.25 -1.42 -7.31
C ALA A 77 -7.18 -0.49 -6.08
N LYS A 78 -8.01 0.55 -6.05
CA LYS A 78 -8.11 1.47 -4.91
C LYS A 78 -8.59 0.76 -3.64
N ASP A 79 -9.62 -0.08 -3.75
CA ASP A 79 -10.18 -0.82 -2.62
C ASP A 79 -9.18 -1.85 -2.08
N TYR A 80 -8.40 -2.48 -2.97
CA TYR A 80 -7.30 -3.35 -2.57
C TYR A 80 -6.24 -2.58 -1.77
N ILE A 81 -5.76 -1.43 -2.26
CA ILE A 81 -4.78 -0.60 -1.53
C ILE A 81 -5.32 -0.16 -0.17
N LYS A 82 -6.59 0.23 -0.09
CA LYS A 82 -7.21 0.56 1.20
C LYS A 82 -7.17 -0.62 2.16
N ARG A 83 -7.45 -1.83 1.66
CA ARG A 83 -7.49 -3.04 2.48
C ARG A 83 -6.11 -3.43 3.01
N ILE A 84 -5.07 -3.36 2.18
CA ILE A 84 -3.74 -3.84 2.57
C ILE A 84 -2.85 -2.77 3.24
N LEU A 85 -3.09 -1.47 2.99
CA LEU A 85 -2.28 -0.38 3.54
C LEU A 85 -3.05 0.53 4.49
N TRP A 86 -4.30 0.91 4.18
CA TRP A 86 -5.05 1.87 5.02
C TRP A 86 -5.68 1.22 6.25
N GLN A 87 -6.50 0.19 6.07
CA GLN A 87 -7.22 -0.49 7.14
C GLN A 87 -6.32 -0.98 8.27
N PRO A 88 -5.15 -1.61 8.02
CA PRO A 88 -4.28 -2.09 9.10
C PRO A 88 -3.69 -0.97 9.95
N LEU A 89 -3.64 0.25 9.41
CA LEU A 89 -3.24 1.43 10.16
C LEU A 89 -4.43 2.04 10.90
N ASP A 90 -5.61 2.08 10.29
CA ASP A 90 -6.82 2.72 10.85
C ASP A 90 -7.42 1.93 12.03
N GLU A 91 -7.30 0.59 12.01
CA GLU A 91 -7.84 -0.31 13.04
C GLU A 91 -7.17 -0.20 14.42
N LYS A 92 -6.06 0.56 14.56
CA LYS A 92 -5.46 0.87 15.87
C LYS A 92 -6.23 1.93 16.69
N THR A 93 -7.46 2.29 16.31
CA THR A 93 -8.26 3.33 16.97
C THR A 93 -9.53 2.83 17.68
N ASN A 94 -9.58 1.56 18.09
CA ASN A 94 -10.58 1.05 19.04
C ASN A 94 -9.93 0.32 20.22
#